data_AF-A0A7Y5S5S2-F1
#
_entry.id   AF-A0A7Y5S5S2-F1
#
_cell.length_a   1.000
_cell.length_b   1.000
_cell.length_c   1.000
_cell.angle_alpha   90.00
_cell.angle_beta   90.00
_cell.angle_gamma   90.00
#
_symmetry.space_group_name_H-M   'P 1'
#
loop_
_entity.id
_entity.type
_entity.pdbx_description
1 polymer ?
#
loop_
_entity_poly.entity_id
_entity_poly.type
_entity_poly.pdbx_seq_one_letter_code
_entity_poly.pdbx_strand_id
1 'polypeptide(L)'
;MLAVAMALPHMSDLKSQISDLRSKAESISMQLGGWCQQLQNSDIKGPRHLNDAVREATNRRARQGSFLEEIKRVAAEGRRESPGLSSGEHKS
;
A
#
# COMPACT_ATOMS: atom_id res chain seq x y z
N MET A 1 -36.82 -4.98 -19.38
CA MET A 1 -36.20 -4.49 -20.62
C MET A 1 -35.16 -5.47 -21.19
N LEU A 2 -34.08 -5.84 -20.48
CA LEU A 2 -33.05 -6.75 -21.01
C LEU A 2 -33.56 -8.17 -21.38
N ALA A 3 -34.43 -8.74 -20.54
CA ALA A 3 -35.04 -10.05 -20.80
C ALA A 3 -35.90 -10.09 -22.08
N VAL A 4 -36.56 -8.97 -22.41
CA VAL A 4 -37.37 -8.85 -23.63
C VAL A 4 -36.48 -8.80 -24.87
N ALA A 5 -35.34 -8.09 -24.80
CA ALA A 5 -34.37 -8.02 -25.90
C ALA A 5 -33.72 -9.38 -26.21
N MET A 6 -33.47 -10.21 -25.18
CA MET A 6 -32.93 -11.57 -25.38
C MET A 6 -33.94 -12.57 -25.98
N ALA A 7 -35.25 -12.29 -25.88
CA ALA A 7 -36.30 -13.15 -26.40
C ALA A 7 -36.62 -12.90 -27.89
N LEU A 8 -36.24 -11.73 -28.44
CA LEU A 8 -36.55 -11.37 -29.82
C LEU A 8 -35.63 -12.09 -30.83
N PRO A 9 -36.16 -12.71 -31.90
CA PRO A 9 -35.35 -13.40 -32.92
C PRO A 9 -34.45 -12.44 -33.71
N HIS A 10 -34.88 -11.19 -33.88
CA HIS A 10 -34.24 -10.19 -34.75
C HIS A 10 -33.01 -9.53 -34.09
N MET A 11 -32.80 -9.82 -32.80
CA MET A 11 -31.65 -9.35 -32.02
C MET A 11 -30.65 -10.48 -31.78
N SER A 12 -30.74 -11.61 -32.49
CA SER A 12 -29.83 -12.76 -32.36
C SER A 12 -28.36 -12.36 -32.31
N ASP A 13 -27.98 -11.43 -33.19
CA ASP A 13 -26.59 -11.00 -33.38
C ASP A 13 -26.07 -10.16 -32.20
N LEU A 14 -27.00 -9.55 -31.46
CA LEU A 14 -26.73 -8.76 -30.25
C LEU A 14 -26.84 -9.61 -28.98
N LYS A 15 -27.47 -10.80 -29.02
CA LYS A 15 -27.64 -11.65 -27.82
C LYS A 15 -26.30 -12.06 -27.24
N SER A 16 -25.34 -12.42 -28.08
CA SER A 16 -23.98 -12.77 -27.61
C SER A 16 -23.34 -11.57 -26.91
N GLN A 17 -23.37 -10.40 -27.55
CA GLN A 17 -22.75 -9.18 -27.01
C GLN A 17 -23.42 -8.73 -25.69
N ILE A 18 -24.74 -8.82 -25.61
CA ILE A 18 -25.51 -8.52 -24.40
C ILE A 18 -25.18 -9.52 -23.28
N SER A 19 -25.06 -10.81 -23.61
CA SER A 19 -24.67 -11.86 -22.65
C SER A 19 -23.25 -11.67 -22.14
N ASP A 20 -22.32 -11.30 -23.01
CA ASP A 20 -20.92 -11.04 -22.66
C ASP A 20 -20.79 -9.82 -21.76
N LEU A 21 -21.50 -8.73 -22.09
CA LEU A 21 -21.52 -7.51 -21.28
C LEU A 21 -22.12 -7.78 -19.91
N ARG A 22 -23.22 -8.53 -19.85
CA ARG A 22 -23.85 -8.94 -18.59
C ARG A 22 -22.90 -9.76 -17.74
N SER A 23 -22.26 -10.78 -18.31
CA SER A 23 -21.30 -11.63 -17.61
C SER A 23 -20.14 -10.82 -17.02
N LYS A 24 -19.63 -9.85 -17.79
CA LYS A 24 -18.58 -8.92 -17.33
C LYS A 24 -19.08 -8.03 -16.18
N ALA A 25 -20.26 -7.44 -16.31
CA ALA A 25 -20.84 -6.59 -15.28
C ALA A 25 -21.12 -7.35 -13.98
N GLU A 26 -21.64 -8.58 -14.07
CA GLU A 26 -21.86 -9.47 -12.93
C GLU A 26 -20.53 -9.82 -12.24
N SER A 27 -19.50 -10.21 -13.02
CA SER A 27 -18.16 -10.51 -12.50
C SER A 27 -17.54 -9.32 -11.75
N ILE A 28 -17.58 -8.11 -12.35
CA ILE A 28 -17.08 -6.89 -11.70
C ILE A 28 -17.86 -6.60 -10.42
N SER A 29 -19.19 -6.74 -10.44
CA SER A 29 -20.04 -6.50 -9.27
C SER A 29 -19.74 -7.48 -8.13
N MET A 30 -19.52 -8.77 -8.45
CA MET A 30 -19.12 -9.79 -7.48
C MET A 30 -17.75 -9.50 -6.87
N GLN A 31 -16.78 -9.07 -7.69
CA GLN A 31 -15.44 -8.70 -7.20
C GLN A 31 -15.50 -7.50 -6.26
N LEU A 32 -16.25 -6.45 -6.63
CA LEU A 32 -16.46 -5.27 -5.79
C LEU A 32 -17.16 -5.65 -4.48
N GLY A 33 -18.18 -6.50 -4.53
CA GLY A 33 -18.84 -7.05 -3.35
C GLY A 33 -17.86 -7.81 -2.45
N GLY A 34 -16.99 -8.65 -3.05
CA GLY A 34 -15.93 -9.36 -2.35
C GLY A 34 -14.93 -8.43 -1.66
N TRP A 35 -14.50 -7.36 -2.33
CA TRP A 35 -13.61 -6.36 -1.73
C TRP A 35 -14.28 -5.57 -0.61
N CYS A 36 -15.55 -5.19 -0.79
CA CYS A 36 -16.33 -4.56 0.28
C CYS A 36 -16.47 -5.49 1.49
N GLN A 37 -16.72 -6.79 1.25
CA GLN A 37 -16.84 -7.77 2.32
C GLN A 37 -15.50 -8.02 3.03
N GLN A 38 -14.39 -8.07 2.29
CA GLN A 38 -13.04 -8.13 2.89
C GLN A 38 -12.75 -6.87 3.71
N LEU A 39 -13.13 -5.70 3.22
CA LEU A 39 -12.95 -4.44 3.92
C LEU A 39 -13.83 -4.35 5.17
N GLN A 40 -15.08 -4.79 5.11
CA GLN A 40 -16.01 -4.81 6.25
C GLN A 40 -15.58 -5.80 7.34
N ASN A 41 -15.01 -6.94 6.95
CA ASN A 41 -14.51 -7.94 7.89
C ASN A 41 -13.06 -7.68 8.35
N SER A 42 -12.41 -6.65 7.80
CA SER A 42 -11.11 -6.21 8.30
C SER A 42 -11.30 -5.41 9.60
N ASP A 43 -10.31 -5.44 10.49
CA ASP A 43 -10.29 -4.67 11.75
C ASP A 43 -10.28 -3.13 11.55
N ILE A 44 -10.38 -2.68 10.30
CA ILE A 44 -10.36 -1.28 9.92
C ILE A 44 -11.73 -0.68 10.24
N LYS A 45 -11.82 0.01 11.39
CA LYS A 45 -13.03 0.71 11.89
C LYS A 45 -13.51 1.89 11.02
N GLY A 46 -13.12 1.95 9.75
CA GLY A 46 -13.57 2.94 8.76
C GLY A 46 -12.44 3.69 8.05
N PRO A 47 -12.77 4.57 7.08
CA PRO A 47 -11.79 5.25 6.22
C PRO A 47 -10.79 6.13 6.99
N ARG A 48 -11.21 6.71 8.13
CA ARG A 48 -10.30 7.47 9.01
C ARG A 48 -9.19 6.59 9.58
N HIS A 49 -9.53 5.38 10.02
CA HIS A 49 -8.55 4.43 10.58
C HIS A 49 -7.56 3.93 9.52
N LEU A 50 -7.99 3.78 8.26
CA LEU A 50 -7.08 3.49 7.15
C LEU A 50 -6.06 4.62 6.96
N ASN A 51 -6.52 5.87 6.96
CA ASN A 51 -5.63 7.03 6.85
C ASN A 51 -4.72 7.19 8.08
N ASP A 52 -5.23 6.90 9.27
CA ASP A 52 -4.46 7.02 10.50
C ASP A 52 -3.39 5.93 10.60
N ALA A 53 -3.68 4.69 10.19
CA ALA A 53 -2.68 3.61 10.10
C ALA A 53 -1.57 3.94 9.08
N VAL A 54 -1.95 4.46 7.90
CA VAL A 54 -0.98 4.91 6.88
C VAL A 54 -0.15 6.08 7.39
N ARG A 55 -0.77 7.05 8.07
CA ARG A 55 -0.09 8.21 8.67
C ARG A 55 0.85 7.79 9.79
N GLU A 56 0.45 6.83 10.63
CA GLU A 56 1.29 6.31 11.71
C GLU A 56 2.49 5.52 11.17
N ALA A 57 2.29 4.67 10.16
CA ALA A 57 3.37 3.96 9.49
C ALA A 57 4.38 4.92 8.84
N THR A 58 3.88 6.00 8.22
CA THR A 58 4.71 7.05 7.62
C THR A 58 5.51 7.81 8.68
N ASN A 59 4.85 8.20 9.78
CA ASN A 59 5.51 8.87 10.91
C ASN A 59 6.55 7.97 11.59
N ARG A 60 6.28 6.66 11.71
CA ARG A 60 7.24 5.69 12.27
C ARG A 60 8.50 5.60 11.38
N ARG A 61 8.35 5.51 10.06
CA ARG A 61 9.49 5.54 9.12
C ARG A 61 10.28 6.84 9.23
N ALA A 62 9.59 7.98 9.28
CA ALA A 62 10.24 9.29 9.40
C ALA A 62 11.09 9.38 10.69
N ARG A 63 10.53 8.96 11.83
CA ARG A 63 11.25 8.92 13.12
C ARG A 63 12.44 7.96 13.12
N GLN A 64 12.30 6.79 12.49
CA GLN A 64 13.41 5.84 12.34
C GLN A 64 14.53 6.44 11.49
N GLY A 65 14.19 7.12 10.39
CA GLY A 65 15.16 7.81 9.55
C GLY A 65 15.91 8.90 10.30
N SER A 66 15.19 9.79 10.98
CA SER A 66 15.83 10.88 11.76
C SER A 66 16.73 10.36 12.87
N PHE A 67 16.33 9.27 13.53
CA PHE A 67 17.14 8.64 14.57
C PHE A 67 18.42 8.00 14.02
N LEU A 68 18.34 7.33 12.88
CA LEU A 68 19.52 6.75 12.22
C LEU A 68 20.50 7.83 11.75
N GLU A 69 19.99 8.96 11.23
CA GLU A 69 20.83 10.11 10.87
C GLU A 69 21.52 10.73 12.08
N GLU A 70 20.82 10.83 13.22
CA GLU A 70 21.41 11.30 14.47
C GLU A 70 22.56 10.39 14.94
N ILE A 71 22.36 9.07 14.92
CA ILE A 71 23.41 8.09 15.25
C ILE A 71 24.62 8.24 14.33
N LYS A 72 24.39 8.40 13.01
CA LYS A 72 25.47 8.59 12.05
C LYS A 72 26.23 9.89 12.31
N ARG A 73 25.53 10.96 12.68
CA ARG A 73 26.13 12.25 13.02
C ARG A 73 27.04 12.13 14.24
N VAL A 74 26.53 11.57 15.34
CA VAL A 74 27.30 11.35 16.57
C VAL A 74 28.50 10.43 16.33
N ALA A 75 28.31 9.35 15.55
CA ALA A 75 29.41 8.45 15.18
C ALA A 75 30.47 9.13 14.28
N ALA A 76 30.08 10.09 13.44
CA ALA A 76 31.00 10.87 12.64
C ALA A 76 31.73 11.94 13.46
N GLU A 77 31.05 12.56 14.42
CA GLU A 77 31.63 13.51 15.38
C GLU A 77 32.67 12.82 16.27
N GLY A 78 32.34 11.66 16.86
CA GLY A 78 33.29 10.88 17.66
C GLY A 78 34.51 10.38 16.86
N ARG A 79 34.37 10.16 15.55
CA ARG A 79 35.51 9.85 14.66
C ARG A 79 36.35 11.08 14.29
N ARG A 80 35.79 12.30 14.34
CA ARG A 80 36.53 13.55 14.10
C ARG A 80 37.29 14.02 15.34
N GLU A 81 36.81 13.72 16.54
CA GLU A 81 37.48 14.02 17.81
C GLU A 81 38.64 13.09 18.15
N SER A 82 38.86 12.01 17.37
CA SER A 82 40.08 11.19 17.44
C SER A 82 41.04 11.41 16.26
N PRO A 83 41.69 12.59 16.12
CA PRO A 83 42.93 12.70 15.39
C PRO A 83 44.10 12.50 16.38
N GLY A 84 44.64 11.28 16.48
CA GLY A 84 45.92 11.08 17.18
C GLY A 84 46.14 9.75 17.88
N LEU A 85 46.15 8.64 17.14
CA LEU A 85 47.03 7.52 17.48
C LEU A 85 48.05 7.36 16.36
N SER A 86 49.09 8.19 16.42
CA SER A 86 50.36 7.95 15.72
C SER A 86 51.51 8.57 16.50
N SER A 87 52.43 7.68 16.91
CA SER A 87 53.86 7.90 17.17
C SER A 87 54.32 8.46 18.53
N GLY A 88 55.32 7.77 19.12
CA GLY A 88 56.09 8.19 20.30
C GLY A 88 56.25 7.06 21.32
N GLU A 89 57.06 6.04 21.05
CA GLU A 89 58.39 5.85 21.67
C GLU A 89 58.38 5.82 23.21
N HIS A 90 58.39 4.62 23.81
CA HIS A 90 58.93 4.41 25.14
C HIS A 90 60.30 3.75 25.02
N LYS A 91 61.35 4.56 25.13
CA LYS A 91 62.71 4.13 25.42
C LYS A 91 63.06 4.55 26.85
N SER A 92 63.26 3.58 27.74
CA SER A 92 64.07 3.68 28.96
C SER A 92 64.44 2.27 29.40
#